data_AF-A0A1Y3MKE1-F1
#
_entry.id   AF-A0A1Y3MKE1-F1
#
_cell.length_a   1.000
_cell.length_b   1.000
_cell.length_c   1.000
_cell.angle_alpha   90.00
_cell.angle_beta   90.00
_cell.angle_gamma   90.00
#
_symmetry.space_group_name_H-M   'P 1'
#
loop_
_entity.id
_entity.type
_entity.pdbx_description
1 polymer ?
#
loop_
_entity_poly.entity_id
_entity_poly.type
_entity_poly.pdbx_seq_one_letter_code
_entity_poly.pdbx_strand_id
1 'polypeptide(L)'
;MKQLKGIIISIIAILSILVAVYEAFIPAEPKSKKEVTYDQVLEFPKERYPETGKHIADAIKEGHSKVCTIDRSGAADRRKLSLAPYPAKKGYDRDEWPMAMCKEGGKDAHIEYINPADNRGAGSWVGNKLDKYPDGTRVKFEVK
;
A
#
# COMPACT_ATOMS: atom_id res chain seq x y z
N MET A 1 -60.63 5.12 -12.20
CA MET A 1 -59.59 4.21 -11.68
C MET A 1 -58.51 3.83 -12.69
N LYS A 2 -58.83 3.43 -13.93
CA LYS A 2 -57.82 3.09 -14.97
C LYS A 2 -56.92 4.27 -15.37
N GLN A 3 -57.51 5.46 -15.57
CA GLN A 3 -56.76 6.67 -15.92
C GLN A 3 -55.78 7.11 -14.83
N LEU A 4 -56.19 7.02 -13.55
CA LEU A 4 -55.33 7.36 -12.41
C LEU A 4 -54.12 6.41 -12.29
N LYS A 5 -54.32 5.11 -12.55
CA LYS A 5 -53.24 4.11 -12.58
C LYS A 5 -52.25 4.37 -13.73
N GLY A 6 -52.73 4.77 -14.90
CA GLY A 6 -51.87 5.14 -16.04
C GLY A 6 -51.01 6.37 -15.74
N ILE A 7 -51.59 7.39 -15.10
CA ILE A 7 -50.85 8.62 -14.71
C ILE A 7 -49.76 8.29 -13.68
N ILE A 8 -50.06 7.46 -12.67
CA ILE A 8 -49.07 7.07 -11.65
C ILE A 8 -47.89 6.32 -12.26
N ILE A 9 -48.15 5.39 -13.20
CA ILE A 9 -47.09 4.62 -13.87
C ILE A 9 -46.19 5.55 -14.70
N SER A 10 -46.76 6.51 -15.42
CA SER A 10 -45.98 7.49 -16.19
C SER A 10 -45.12 8.39 -15.31
N ILE A 11 -45.63 8.81 -14.14
CA ILE A 11 -44.86 9.62 -13.19
C ILE A 11 -43.66 8.82 -12.65
N ILE A 12 -43.86 7.56 -12.29
CA ILE A 12 -42.77 6.69 -11.80
C ILE A 12 -41.71 6.52 -12.89
N ALA A 13 -42.10 6.26 -14.14
CA ALA A 13 -41.15 6.10 -15.23
C ALA A 13 -40.31 7.36 -15.46
N ILE A 14 -40.93 8.54 -15.41
CA ILE A 14 -40.24 9.83 -15.55
C ILE A 14 -39.27 10.06 -14.36
N LEU A 15 -39.70 9.76 -13.13
CA LEU A 15 -38.85 9.86 -11.96
C LEU A 15 -37.63 8.93 -12.04
N SER A 16 -37.82 7.68 -12.48
CA SER A 16 -36.72 6.72 -12.65
C SER A 16 -35.70 7.19 -13.68
N ILE A 17 -36.17 7.78 -14.79
CA ILE A 17 -35.29 8.34 -15.83
C ILE A 17 -34.56 9.57 -15.29
N LEU A 18 -35.24 10.44 -14.54
CA LEU A 18 -34.62 11.60 -13.91
C LEU A 18 -33.52 11.19 -12.92
N VAL A 19 -33.73 10.14 -12.13
CA VAL A 19 -32.71 9.60 -11.21
C VAL A 19 -31.53 9.03 -11.98
N ALA A 20 -31.76 8.23 -13.03
CA ALA A 20 -30.67 7.66 -13.83
C ALA A 20 -29.85 8.74 -14.56
N VAL A 21 -30.50 9.79 -15.06
CA VAL A 21 -29.82 10.96 -15.65
C VAL A 21 -29.03 11.72 -14.58
N TYR A 22 -29.61 11.91 -13.39
CA TYR A 22 -28.91 12.55 -12.28
C TYR A 22 -27.65 11.77 -11.88
N GLU A 23 -27.73 10.45 -11.75
CA GLU A 23 -26.57 9.60 -11.44
C GLU A 23 -25.52 9.58 -12.56
N ALA A 24 -25.94 9.63 -13.83
CA ALA A 24 -25.01 9.69 -14.96
C ALA A 24 -24.30 11.04 -15.10
N PHE A 25 -24.91 12.13 -14.60
CA PHE A 25 -24.38 13.49 -14.70
C PHE A 25 -23.74 14.02 -13.41
N ILE A 26 -23.81 13.31 -12.28
CA ILE A 26 -22.96 13.62 -11.13
C ILE A 26 -21.53 13.17 -11.47
N PRO A 27 -20.56 14.11 -11.59
CA PRO A 27 -19.17 13.71 -11.57
C PRO A 27 -18.90 13.08 -10.21
N ALA A 28 -18.36 11.85 -10.21
CA ALA A 28 -17.90 11.22 -8.98
C ALA A 28 -17.03 12.23 -8.22
N GLU A 29 -17.41 12.55 -6.98
CA GLU A 29 -16.64 13.51 -6.20
C GLU A 29 -15.16 13.09 -6.24
N PRO A 30 -14.24 14.02 -6.51
CA PRO A 30 -12.83 13.69 -6.52
C PRO A 30 -12.51 13.12 -5.13
N LYS A 31 -12.22 11.82 -5.06
CA LYS A 31 -11.75 11.18 -3.83
C LYS A 31 -10.59 12.02 -3.32
N SER A 32 -10.84 12.80 -2.28
CA SER A 32 -9.85 13.62 -1.60
C SER A 32 -8.65 12.71 -1.34
N LYS A 33 -7.53 12.98 -2.02
CA LYS A 33 -6.27 12.28 -1.76
C LYS A 33 -5.90 12.64 -0.33
N LYS A 34 -6.22 11.77 0.64
CA LYS A 34 -5.76 11.92 2.02
C LYS A 34 -4.27 12.22 1.97
N GLU A 35 -3.89 13.37 2.47
CA GLU A 35 -2.51 13.79 2.51
C GLU A 35 -1.73 12.75 3.33
N VAL A 36 -0.78 12.07 2.69
CA VAL A 36 0.03 11.05 3.36
C VAL A 36 1.01 11.78 4.27
N THR A 37 0.70 11.85 5.56
CA THR A 37 1.52 12.52 6.57
C THR A 37 2.74 11.67 6.95
N TYR A 38 3.92 12.28 7.01
CA TYR A 38 5.19 11.66 7.44
C TYR A 38 6.03 12.64 8.26
N ASP A 39 6.94 12.12 9.07
CA ASP A 39 7.81 12.90 9.95
C ASP A 39 9.24 13.02 9.38
N GLN A 40 9.66 12.04 8.58
CA GLN A 40 10.99 11.94 8.00
C GLN A 40 10.93 11.39 6.57
N VAL A 41 11.93 11.72 5.77
CA VAL A 41 12.15 11.11 4.45
C VAL A 41 13.43 10.29 4.49
N LEU A 42 13.37 9.09 3.94
CA LEU A 42 14.53 8.23 3.72
C LEU A 42 14.66 7.96 2.21
N GLU A 43 15.74 8.47 1.64
CA GLU A 43 16.10 8.25 0.24
C GLU A 43 16.80 6.90 0.12
N PHE A 44 16.10 5.89 -0.40
CA PHE A 44 16.63 4.54 -0.53
C PHE A 44 17.57 4.47 -1.74
N PRO A 45 18.83 4.00 -1.57
CA PRO A 45 19.85 4.03 -2.61
C PRO A 45 19.71 2.84 -3.56
N LYS A 46 18.84 2.96 -4.57
CA LYS A 46 18.57 1.91 -5.57
C LYS A 46 19.82 1.56 -6.37
N GLU A 47 20.70 2.50 -6.67
CA GLU A 47 21.96 2.18 -7.36
C GLU A 47 22.84 1.19 -6.58
N ARG A 48 22.76 1.20 -5.24
CA ARG A 48 23.52 0.31 -4.38
C ARG A 48 22.82 -1.03 -4.13
N TYR A 49 21.49 -1.04 -4.09
CA TYR A 49 20.65 -2.21 -3.88
C TYR A 49 19.55 -2.27 -4.95
N PRO A 50 19.92 -2.54 -6.22
CA PRO A 50 19.01 -2.40 -7.35
C PRO A 50 17.81 -3.34 -7.31
N GLU A 51 17.95 -4.57 -6.82
CA GLU A 51 16.83 -5.52 -6.75
C GLU A 51 15.85 -5.09 -5.67
N THR A 52 16.34 -4.81 -4.45
CA THR A 52 15.49 -4.33 -3.34
C THR A 52 14.83 -3.00 -3.66
N GLY A 53 15.58 -2.05 -4.23
CA GLY A 53 15.02 -0.75 -4.63
C GLY A 53 13.95 -0.87 -5.71
N LYS A 54 14.10 -1.81 -6.66
CA LYS A 54 13.04 -2.11 -7.64
C LYS A 54 11.80 -2.68 -6.94
N HIS A 55 11.96 -3.65 -6.05
CA HIS A 55 10.84 -4.25 -5.31
C HIS A 55 10.03 -3.20 -4.54
N ILE A 56 10.71 -2.31 -3.79
CA ILE A 56 10.06 -1.21 -3.06
C ILE A 56 9.28 -0.29 -4.01
N ALA A 57 9.88 0.09 -5.14
CA ALA A 57 9.25 0.98 -6.10
C ALA A 57 8.00 0.37 -6.74
N ASP A 58 8.06 -0.92 -7.10
CA ASP A 58 6.95 -1.65 -7.71
C ASP A 58 5.81 -1.85 -6.72
N ALA A 59 6.11 -2.26 -5.47
CA ALA A 59 5.10 -2.39 -4.44
C ALA A 59 4.39 -1.06 -4.13
N ILE A 60 5.13 0.07 -4.07
CA ILE A 60 4.53 1.39 -3.91
C ILE A 60 3.62 1.74 -5.10
N LYS A 61 4.03 1.41 -6.33
CA LYS A 61 3.23 1.63 -7.55
C LYS A 61 1.95 0.79 -7.54
N GLU A 62 1.98 -0.39 -6.94
CA GLU A 62 0.82 -1.27 -6.75
C GLU A 62 -0.11 -0.84 -5.59
N GLY A 63 0.26 0.22 -4.86
CA GLY A 63 -0.58 0.84 -3.84
C GLY A 63 -0.21 0.47 -2.40
N HIS A 64 0.87 -0.29 -2.20
CA HIS A 64 1.41 -0.50 -0.86
C HIS A 64 1.94 0.82 -0.30
N SER A 65 1.89 0.97 1.03
CA SER A 65 2.29 2.22 1.68
C SER A 65 3.75 2.56 1.36
N LYS A 66 4.00 3.82 0.97
CA LYS A 66 5.35 4.40 0.90
C LYS A 66 5.85 4.92 2.24
N VAL A 67 5.01 4.88 3.28
CA VAL A 67 5.34 5.31 4.63
C VAL A 67 5.42 4.09 5.53
N CYS A 68 6.53 4.01 6.27
CA CYS A 68 6.73 3.07 7.35
C CYS A 68 6.50 3.79 8.69
N THR A 69 5.43 3.45 9.40
CA THR A 69 5.28 3.83 10.81
C THR A 69 6.02 2.80 11.64
N ILE A 70 7.17 3.17 12.21
CA ILE A 70 8.05 2.23 12.90
C ILE A 70 7.32 1.60 14.09
N ASP A 71 7.28 0.28 14.14
CA ASP A 71 6.77 -0.51 15.25
C ASP A 71 7.51 -1.84 15.29
N ARG A 72 8.60 -1.84 16.06
CA ARG A 72 9.56 -2.95 16.10
C ARG A 72 8.98 -4.16 16.84
N SER A 73 8.13 -3.91 17.84
CA SER A 73 7.56 -4.97 18.70
C SER A 73 6.74 -5.99 17.91
N GLY A 74 6.01 -5.57 16.88
CA GLY A 74 5.18 -6.45 16.03
C GLY A 74 5.92 -7.13 14.87
N ALA A 75 7.24 -6.94 14.73
CA ALA A 75 7.95 -7.35 13.51
C ALA A 75 7.98 -8.86 13.29
N ALA A 76 8.10 -9.66 14.35
CA ALA A 76 8.11 -11.13 14.24
C ALA A 76 6.78 -11.66 13.70
N ASP A 77 5.66 -11.17 14.23
CA ASP A 77 4.31 -11.59 13.83
C ASP A 77 3.98 -11.15 12.41
N ARG A 78 4.32 -9.91 12.04
CA ARG A 78 4.15 -9.43 10.67
C ARG A 78 4.93 -10.28 9.68
N ARG A 79 6.21 -10.58 9.96
CA ARG A 79 7.02 -11.46 9.11
C ARG A 79 6.44 -12.85 8.96
N LYS A 80 5.88 -13.41 10.03
CA LYS A 80 5.19 -14.70 9.97
C LYS A 80 3.98 -14.63 9.04
N LEU A 81 3.18 -13.57 9.13
CA LEU A 81 1.96 -13.39 8.33
C LEU A 81 2.26 -13.10 6.86
N SER A 82 3.21 -12.22 6.56
CA SER A 82 3.61 -11.85 5.19
C SER A 82 4.19 -13.03 4.43
N LEU A 83 5.06 -13.81 5.09
CA LEU A 83 5.82 -14.88 4.45
C LEU A 83 5.09 -16.24 4.42
N ALA A 84 3.98 -16.42 5.14
CA ALA A 84 3.26 -17.69 5.20
C ALA A 84 2.84 -18.25 3.82
N PRO A 85 2.37 -17.44 2.86
CA PRO A 85 2.01 -17.92 1.52
C PRO A 85 3.20 -18.23 0.60
N TYR A 86 4.41 -17.78 0.95
CA TYR A 86 5.57 -17.77 0.05
C TYR A 86 6.64 -18.75 0.56
N PRO A 87 6.82 -19.94 -0.03
CA PRO A 87 7.82 -20.90 0.44
C PRO A 87 9.26 -20.35 0.33
N ALA A 88 10.18 -20.88 1.13
CA ALA A 88 11.59 -20.53 0.97
C ALA A 88 12.11 -21.00 -0.40
N LYS A 89 12.97 -20.19 -1.05
CA LYS A 89 13.59 -20.51 -2.35
C LYS A 89 15.11 -20.51 -2.20
N LYS A 90 15.75 -21.63 -2.52
CA LYS A 90 17.21 -21.77 -2.42
C LYS A 90 17.91 -20.68 -3.25
N GLY A 91 18.85 -19.98 -2.64
CA GLY A 91 19.63 -18.91 -3.28
C GLY A 91 18.97 -17.53 -3.28
N TYR A 92 17.82 -17.37 -2.61
CA TYR A 92 17.11 -16.10 -2.51
C TYR A 92 16.65 -15.84 -1.08
N ASP A 93 16.58 -14.57 -0.73
CA ASP A 93 15.83 -14.11 0.43
C ASP A 93 14.43 -13.66 -0.03
N ARG A 94 13.44 -13.69 0.87
CA ARG A 94 12.10 -13.12 0.61
C ARG A 94 12.09 -11.72 1.18
N ASP A 95 12.10 -10.70 0.32
CA ASP A 95 11.96 -9.32 0.76
C ASP A 95 10.48 -8.96 0.93
N GLU A 96 10.18 -7.99 1.81
CA GLU A 96 8.84 -7.64 2.23
C GLU A 96 8.60 -6.13 2.10
N TRP A 97 7.59 -5.73 1.33
CA TRP A 97 7.12 -4.34 1.29
C TRP A 97 5.59 -4.22 1.47
N PRO A 98 5.09 -3.55 2.53
CA PRO A 98 5.84 -2.82 3.55
C PRO A 98 6.59 -3.75 4.51
N MET A 99 7.72 -3.28 5.03
CA MET A 99 8.62 -4.08 5.87
C MET A 99 7.93 -4.51 7.17
N ALA A 100 8.31 -5.68 7.70
CA ALA A 100 7.77 -6.20 8.95
C ALA A 100 7.95 -5.27 10.18
N MET A 101 8.97 -4.41 10.19
CA MET A 101 9.17 -3.43 11.27
C MET A 101 8.24 -2.21 11.19
N CYS A 102 7.39 -2.14 10.19
CA CYS A 102 6.41 -1.07 9.98
C CYS A 102 5.02 -1.57 10.38
N LYS A 103 4.16 -0.69 10.93
CA LYS A 103 2.75 -1.01 11.21
C LYS A 103 2.00 -1.47 9.97
N GLU A 104 2.38 -0.94 8.81
CA GLU A 104 1.81 -1.21 7.49
C GLU A 104 2.23 -2.56 6.92
N GLY A 105 3.21 -3.24 7.52
CA GLY A 105 3.67 -4.55 7.06
C GLY A 105 2.78 -5.70 7.52
N GLY A 106 3.23 -6.91 7.21
CA GLY A 106 2.56 -8.14 7.63
C GLY A 106 1.64 -8.69 6.58
N LYS A 107 0.38 -8.99 6.94
CA LYS A 107 -0.58 -9.56 6.00
C LYS A 107 -0.70 -8.66 4.76
N ASP A 108 -0.69 -9.28 3.59
CA ASP A 108 -0.79 -8.61 2.28
C ASP A 108 0.40 -7.69 1.96
N ALA A 109 1.55 -7.83 2.62
CA ALA A 109 2.80 -7.23 2.14
C ALA A 109 3.19 -7.86 0.79
N HIS A 110 3.67 -7.03 -0.14
CA HIS A 110 4.24 -7.47 -1.41
C HIS A 110 5.55 -8.21 -1.15
N ILE A 111 5.73 -9.37 -1.79
CA ILE A 111 6.89 -10.24 -1.60
C ILE A 111 7.59 -10.46 -2.94
N GLU A 112 8.92 -10.27 -2.94
CA GLU A 112 9.78 -10.63 -4.07
C GLU A 112 10.97 -11.48 -3.58
N TYR A 113 11.43 -12.41 -4.41
CA TYR A 113 12.62 -13.21 -4.13
C TYR A 113 13.84 -12.47 -4.64
N ILE A 114 14.67 -11.97 -3.72
CA ILE A 114 15.80 -11.09 -4.02
C ILE A 114 17.13 -11.80 -3.76
N ASN A 115 18.15 -11.47 -4.55
CA ASN A 115 19.52 -11.90 -4.28
C ASN A 115 19.91 -11.61 -2.82
N PRO A 116 20.42 -12.59 -2.06
CA PRO A 116 20.73 -12.40 -0.64
C PRO A 116 21.75 -11.29 -0.35
N ALA A 117 22.71 -11.04 -1.24
CA ALA A 117 23.71 -9.99 -1.05
C ALA A 117 23.06 -8.59 -1.16
N ASP A 118 22.17 -8.40 -2.13
CA ASP A 118 21.40 -7.17 -2.32
C ASP A 118 20.47 -6.94 -1.10
N ASN A 119 19.62 -7.92 -0.79
CA ASN A 119 18.60 -7.81 0.26
C ASN A 119 19.20 -7.58 1.66
N ARG A 120 20.25 -8.34 2.03
CA ARG A 120 20.88 -8.19 3.36
C ARG A 120 21.66 -6.89 3.50
N GLY A 121 22.28 -6.44 2.40
CA GLY A 121 22.91 -5.13 2.33
C GLY A 121 21.89 -4.00 2.53
N ALA A 122 20.77 -4.08 1.81
CA ALA A 122 19.65 -3.16 1.94
C ALA A 122 19.08 -3.16 3.37
N GLY A 123 18.75 -4.33 3.92
CA GLY A 123 18.22 -4.47 5.28
C GLY A 123 19.17 -3.92 6.34
N SER A 124 20.48 -4.15 6.23
CA SER A 124 21.47 -3.58 7.15
C SER A 124 21.53 -2.05 7.04
N TRP A 125 21.48 -1.52 5.82
CA TRP A 125 21.49 -0.08 5.59
C TRP A 125 20.22 0.59 6.13
N VAL A 126 19.05 0.03 5.85
CA VAL A 126 17.76 0.53 6.36
C VAL A 126 17.74 0.47 7.88
N GLY A 127 18.14 -0.66 8.48
CA GLY A 127 18.23 -0.82 9.93
C GLY A 127 19.08 0.29 10.57
N ASN A 128 20.31 0.49 10.09
CA ASN A 128 21.19 1.55 10.56
C ASN A 128 20.60 2.96 10.40
N LYS A 129 19.84 3.22 9.32
CA LYS A 129 19.18 4.52 9.10
C LYS A 129 17.97 4.72 9.99
N LEU A 130 17.23 3.67 10.32
CA LEU A 130 16.01 3.76 11.13
C LEU A 130 16.27 3.66 12.64
N ASP A 131 17.42 3.13 13.06
CA ASP A 131 17.77 2.94 14.48
C ASP A 131 17.75 4.24 15.29
N LYS A 132 18.09 5.37 14.65
CA LYS A 132 18.02 6.72 15.24
C LYS A 132 16.61 7.24 15.52
N TYR A 133 15.57 6.55 15.05
CA TYR A 133 14.18 7.00 15.18
C TYR A 133 13.40 6.10 16.16
N PRO A 134 12.66 6.70 17.11
CA PRO A 134 11.82 5.93 18.02
C PRO A 134 10.63 5.30 17.29
N ASP A 135 10.08 4.22 17.86
CA ASP A 135 8.81 3.65 17.43
C ASP A 135 7.72 4.73 17.39
N GLY A 136 6.84 4.66 16.40
CA GLY A 136 5.82 5.65 16.07
C GLY A 136 6.25 6.68 15.03
N THR A 137 7.55 6.84 14.77
CA THR A 137 8.04 7.74 13.70
C THR A 137 7.55 7.26 12.34
N ARG A 138 6.98 8.16 11.53
CA ARG A 138 6.49 7.88 10.17
C ARG A 138 7.55 8.27 9.15
N VAL A 139 8.20 7.28 8.54
CA VAL A 139 9.28 7.49 7.58
C VAL A 139 8.77 7.23 6.17
N LYS A 140 8.75 8.26 5.33
CA LYS A 140 8.45 8.13 3.90
C LYS A 140 9.69 7.63 3.16
N PHE A 141 9.54 6.56 2.40
CA PHE A 141 10.59 6.05 1.52
C PHE A 141 10.47 6.68 0.14
N GLU A 142 11.60 7.15 -0.37
CA GLU A 142 11.77 7.62 -1.75
C GLU A 142 12.89 6.83 -2.39
N VAL A 143 12.57 6.04 -3.41
CA VAL A 143 13.55 5.22 -4.12
C VAL A 143 14.30 6.09 -5.12
N LYS A 144 15.62 6.22 -4.97
CA LYS A 144 16.50 6.98 -5.87
C LYS A 144 17.57 6.09 -6.49
#